data_AF-A0A523WIB4-F1
#
_entry.id   AF-A0A523WIB4-F1
#
_cell.length_a   1.000
_cell.length_b   1.000
_cell.length_c   1.000
_cell.angle_alpha   90.00
_cell.angle_beta   90.00
_cell.angle_gamma   90.00
#
_symmetry.space_group_name_H-M   'P 1'
#
loop_
_entity.id
_entity.type
_entity.pdbx_description
1 polymer ?
#
loop_
_entity_poly.entity_id
_entity_poly.type
_entity_poly.pdbx_seq_one_letter_code
_entity_poly.pdbx_strand_id
1 'polypeptide(L)'
;MRLPSSLVCNLLKNPLGIFLLVILSATASLAQISPPPRSNFPTSSVATSDDAFSLNFNPAGLATERGFQAFYVHSYYSDSTFKGDDALLFALGGLAFQVEWMGYGQVVDWRRYSLAFGTRIHPYFYWGATYSWFGSKDKDYDKLKSWDFGFTSRPRRFLSMGGKVSNFNRPYLFGKRIDRTWDFGIALRPFGERYTFALDGHWREPKGFEKVTPIARIFA
;
A
#
# COMPACT_ATOMS: atom_id res chain seq x y z
N MET A 1 6.05 24.20 20.05
CA MET A 1 7.51 24.43 20.08
C MET A 1 7.90 25.10 18.76
N ARG A 2 8.28 26.40 18.76
CA ARG A 2 8.65 27.13 17.53
C ARG A 2 10.11 26.80 17.19
N LEU A 3 10.37 26.29 15.99
CA LEU A 3 11.73 26.09 15.50
C LEU A 3 12.43 27.44 15.26
N PRO A 4 13.75 27.56 15.48
CA PRO A 4 14.51 28.78 15.20
C PRO A 4 14.43 29.17 13.72
N SER A 5 14.30 30.47 13.43
CA SER A 5 14.16 31.01 12.06
C SER A 5 15.34 30.67 11.13
N SER A 6 16.53 30.42 11.69
CA SER A 6 17.73 30.00 10.95
C SER A 6 17.67 28.55 10.46
N LEU A 7 16.97 27.66 11.17
CA LEU A 7 16.82 26.25 10.78
C LEU A 7 15.84 26.11 9.60
N VAL A 8 14.73 26.87 9.61
CA VAL A 8 13.73 26.86 8.54
C VAL A 8 14.31 27.31 7.20
N CYS A 9 15.15 28.35 7.21
CA CYS A 9 15.82 28.86 6.01
C CYS A 9 16.84 27.88 5.40
N ASN A 10 17.50 27.06 6.22
CA ASN A 10 18.44 26.03 5.73
C ASN A 10 17.71 24.76 5.23
N LEU A 11 16.60 24.38 5.87
CA LEU A 11 15.74 23.28 5.42
C LEU A 11 15.09 23.55 4.05
N LEU A 12 14.74 24.81 3.74
CA LEU A 12 14.14 25.19 2.46
C LEU A 12 15.13 25.22 1.27
N LYS A 13 16.44 25.24 1.53
CA LYS A 13 17.48 25.26 0.48
C LYS A 13 17.97 23.88 0.07
N ASN A 14 17.63 22.83 0.84
CA ASN A 14 18.03 21.46 0.59
C ASN A 14 16.80 20.64 0.12
N PRO A 15 16.85 19.93 -1.01
CA PRO A 15 15.72 19.11 -1.46
C PRO A 15 15.29 18.05 -0.43
N LEU A 16 16.22 17.55 0.40
CA LEU A 16 15.92 16.68 1.55
C LEU A 16 15.17 17.41 2.67
N GLY A 17 15.41 18.70 2.85
CA GLY A 17 14.78 19.50 3.89
C GLY A 17 13.36 19.93 3.54
N ILE A 18 13.07 20.15 2.26
CA ILE A 18 11.70 20.33 1.76
C ILE A 18 10.89 19.05 1.97
N PHE A 19 11.49 17.88 1.68
CA PHE A 19 10.87 16.58 1.93
C PHE A 19 10.52 16.39 3.42
N LEU A 20 11.40 16.80 4.33
CA LEU A 20 11.19 16.76 5.78
C LEU A 20 10.08 17.73 6.26
N LEU A 21 9.93 18.89 5.61
CA LEU A 21 8.93 19.92 5.93
C LEU A 21 7.51 19.55 5.46
N VAL A 22 7.38 18.83 4.35
CA VAL A 22 6.10 18.27 3.88
C VAL A 22 5.61 17.17 4.83
N ILE A 23 6.52 16.42 5.45
CA ILE A 23 6.18 15.40 6.46
C ILE A 23 5.67 16.04 7.77
N LEU A 24 6.10 17.26 8.12
CA LEU A 24 5.77 17.90 9.40
C LEU A 24 4.46 18.71 9.44
N SER A 25 3.76 18.86 8.32
CA SER A 25 2.64 19.80 8.20
C SER A 25 1.28 19.12 7.99
N ALA A 26 0.87 18.27 8.92
CA ALA A 26 -0.55 17.99 9.16
C ALA A 26 -0.75 17.43 10.57
N THR A 27 -1.62 18.07 11.37
CA THR A 27 -2.87 17.44 11.83
C THR A 27 -3.68 18.38 12.72
N ALA A 28 -4.83 18.82 12.20
CA ALA A 28 -6.02 19.00 13.03
C ALA A 28 -6.66 17.61 13.21
N SER A 29 -6.81 17.18 14.45
CA SER A 29 -7.39 15.87 14.79
C SER A 29 -8.91 15.96 14.70
N LEU A 30 -9.49 15.44 13.62
CA LEU A 30 -10.88 15.02 13.59
C LEU A 30 -10.94 13.52 13.92
N ALA A 31 -12.01 13.05 14.55
CA ALA A 31 -12.21 11.63 14.83
C ALA A 31 -12.24 10.83 13.51
N GLN A 32 -11.13 10.16 13.19
CA GLN A 32 -10.99 9.32 12.01
C GLN A 32 -11.06 7.83 12.43
N ILE A 33 -11.40 6.96 11.48
CA ILE A 33 -11.55 5.53 11.68
C ILE A 33 -10.51 4.77 10.84
N SER A 34 -10.04 3.63 11.36
CA SER A 34 -9.15 2.77 10.59
C SER A 34 -9.89 2.15 9.39
N PRO A 35 -9.21 1.92 8.26
CA PRO A 35 -9.84 1.31 7.10
C PRO A 35 -10.37 -0.10 7.43
N PRO A 36 -11.37 -0.59 6.67
CA PRO A 36 -11.80 -1.97 6.78
C PRO A 36 -10.62 -2.95 6.64
N PRO A 37 -10.65 -4.08 7.35
CA PRO A 37 -9.62 -5.11 7.18
C PRO A 37 -9.63 -5.65 5.74
N ARG A 38 -8.48 -6.19 5.33
CA ARG A 38 -8.24 -6.78 3.99
C ARG A 38 -7.89 -8.25 4.16
N SER A 39 -7.95 -9.02 3.08
CA SER A 39 -7.51 -10.42 3.10
C SER A 39 -6.04 -10.51 3.50
N ASN A 40 -5.65 -11.63 4.12
CA ASN A 40 -4.27 -11.86 4.49
C ASN A 40 -3.47 -12.34 3.27
N PHE A 41 -2.75 -11.42 2.64
CA PHE A 41 -1.87 -11.73 1.52
C PHE A 41 -0.47 -12.14 1.98
N PRO A 42 0.26 -12.95 1.20
CA PRO A 42 1.68 -13.18 1.42
C PRO A 42 2.43 -11.85 1.58
N THR A 43 3.21 -11.73 2.66
CA THR A 43 3.87 -10.46 3.00
C THR A 43 4.83 -10.02 1.89
N SER A 44 4.72 -8.77 1.46
CA SER A 44 5.60 -8.15 0.48
C SER A 44 6.01 -6.75 0.91
N SER A 45 7.10 -6.26 0.32
CA SER A 45 7.58 -4.90 0.56
C SER A 45 7.01 -3.94 -0.48
N VAL A 46 6.68 -2.71 -0.05
CA VAL A 46 6.32 -1.60 -0.94
C VAL A 46 7.42 -1.27 -1.95
N ALA A 47 8.68 -1.63 -1.68
CA ALA A 47 9.83 -1.39 -2.55
C ALA A 47 10.14 -2.55 -3.50
N THR A 48 9.58 -3.75 -3.28
CA THR A 48 9.93 -4.96 -4.05
C THR A 48 8.75 -5.72 -4.60
N SER A 49 7.51 -5.28 -4.35
CA SER A 49 6.34 -5.90 -4.97
C SER A 49 6.38 -5.65 -6.47
N ASP A 50 6.43 -6.71 -7.27
CA ASP A 50 6.54 -6.65 -8.73
C ASP A 50 5.52 -7.55 -9.45
N ASP A 51 4.75 -8.37 -8.73
CA ASP A 51 3.75 -9.32 -9.26
C ASP A 51 2.31 -8.78 -9.14
N ALA A 52 1.30 -9.62 -9.39
CA ALA A 52 -0.11 -9.24 -9.26
C ALA A 52 -0.45 -8.71 -7.85
N PHE A 53 0.21 -9.20 -6.79
CA PHE A 53 0.00 -8.71 -5.42
C PHE A 53 0.46 -7.27 -5.23
N SER A 54 1.23 -6.70 -6.17
CA SER A 54 1.59 -5.28 -6.17
C SER A 54 0.38 -4.36 -6.06
N LEU A 55 -0.80 -4.75 -6.56
CA LEU A 55 -2.05 -4.01 -6.32
C LEU A 55 -2.27 -3.70 -4.81
N ASN A 56 -1.93 -4.65 -3.93
CA ASN A 56 -2.14 -4.51 -2.49
C ASN A 56 -1.03 -3.73 -1.79
N PHE A 57 0.22 -3.85 -2.26
CA PHE A 57 1.40 -3.30 -1.59
C PHE A 57 1.92 -2.02 -2.24
N ASN A 58 2.08 -1.99 -3.57
CA ASN A 58 2.46 -0.81 -4.34
C ASN A 58 2.04 -0.96 -5.81
N PRO A 59 0.99 -0.26 -6.29
CA PRO A 59 0.51 -0.45 -7.67
C PRO A 59 1.53 -0.09 -8.75
N ALA A 60 2.58 0.68 -8.42
CA ALA A 60 3.69 0.93 -9.35
C ALA A 60 4.45 -0.35 -9.73
N GLY A 61 4.43 -1.38 -8.86
CA GLY A 61 5.04 -2.68 -9.09
C GLY A 61 4.45 -3.43 -10.29
N LEU A 62 3.18 -3.19 -10.63
CA LEU A 62 2.51 -3.79 -11.78
C LEU A 62 3.19 -3.45 -13.11
N ALA A 63 3.97 -2.37 -13.16
CA ALA A 63 4.71 -1.98 -14.35
C ALA A 63 5.98 -2.82 -14.61
N THR A 64 6.41 -3.63 -13.65
CA THR A 64 7.62 -4.45 -13.74
C THR A 64 7.34 -5.76 -14.48
N GLU A 65 6.32 -6.49 -14.06
CA GLU A 65 5.91 -7.76 -14.67
C GLU A 65 4.91 -7.58 -15.80
N ARG A 66 5.05 -8.37 -16.87
CA ARG A 66 4.25 -8.20 -18.10
C ARG A 66 3.43 -9.42 -18.51
N GLY A 67 3.61 -10.55 -17.82
CA GLY A 67 2.84 -11.77 -18.07
C GLY A 67 1.42 -11.72 -17.52
N PHE A 68 0.58 -12.64 -17.99
CA PHE A 68 -0.69 -12.94 -17.32
C PHE A 68 -0.41 -13.65 -16.00
N GLN A 69 -1.05 -13.18 -14.93
CA GLN A 69 -0.99 -13.80 -13.61
C GLN A 69 -2.39 -13.96 -13.07
N ALA A 70 -2.68 -15.11 -12.47
CA ALA A 70 -3.94 -15.38 -11.80
C ALA A 70 -3.65 -16.07 -10.47
N PHE A 71 -4.24 -15.56 -9.39
CA PHE A 71 -4.12 -16.13 -8.05
C PHE A 71 -5.49 -16.28 -7.43
N TYR A 72 -5.66 -17.40 -6.72
CA TYR A 72 -6.68 -17.57 -5.70
C TYR A 72 -5.97 -17.61 -4.35
N VAL A 73 -6.46 -16.82 -3.40
CA VAL A 73 -5.95 -16.76 -2.04
C VAL A 73 -7.09 -17.06 -1.09
N HIS A 74 -6.83 -17.98 -0.16
CA HIS A 74 -7.73 -18.29 0.93
C HIS A 74 -6.99 -18.02 2.26
N SER A 75 -7.59 -17.21 3.12
CA SER A 75 -7.03 -16.81 4.40
C SER A 75 -7.73 -17.55 5.53
N TYR A 76 -7.08 -18.55 6.12
CA TYR A 76 -7.65 -19.27 7.27
C TYR A 76 -7.65 -18.42 8.54
N TYR A 77 -8.71 -18.53 9.34
CA TYR A 77 -8.65 -18.13 10.73
C TYR A 77 -8.02 -19.24 11.57
N SER A 78 -7.47 -18.88 12.74
CA SER A 78 -6.81 -19.81 13.67
C SER A 78 -7.75 -20.82 14.36
N ASP A 79 -8.93 -21.07 13.79
CA ASP A 79 -9.89 -22.06 14.25
C ASP A 79 -9.74 -23.39 13.47
N SER A 80 -10.39 -24.44 13.96
CA SER A 80 -10.35 -25.77 13.34
C SER A 80 -11.26 -25.92 12.12
N THR A 81 -11.93 -24.84 11.70
CA THR A 81 -12.99 -24.91 10.68
C THR A 81 -12.47 -24.69 9.27
N PHE A 82 -11.22 -24.25 9.12
CA PHE A 82 -10.60 -23.89 7.83
C PHE A 82 -11.43 -22.90 7.01
N LYS A 83 -12.29 -22.13 7.67
CA LYS A 83 -13.07 -21.07 7.02
C LYS A 83 -12.32 -19.75 7.13
N GLY A 84 -12.67 -18.83 6.25
CA GLY A 84 -11.98 -17.57 6.17
C GLY A 84 -12.39 -16.74 4.98
N ASP A 85 -11.53 -15.80 4.64
CA ASP A 85 -11.74 -14.85 3.55
C ASP A 85 -11.08 -15.34 2.27
N ASP A 86 -11.70 -15.03 1.13
CA ASP A 86 -11.25 -15.45 -0.20
C ASP A 86 -10.89 -14.24 -1.05
N ALA A 87 -9.90 -14.40 -1.92
CA ALA A 87 -9.58 -13.41 -2.94
C ALA A 87 -9.22 -14.05 -4.28
N LEU A 88 -9.70 -13.44 -5.36
CA LEU A 88 -9.25 -13.70 -6.73
C LEU A 88 -8.51 -12.47 -7.25
N LEU A 89 -7.37 -12.72 -7.89
CA LEU A 89 -6.48 -11.67 -8.40
C LEU A 89 -6.06 -12.02 -9.83
N PHE A 90 -6.17 -11.07 -10.73
CA PHE A 90 -5.76 -11.18 -12.12
C PHE A 90 -4.86 -10.00 -12.46
N ALA A 91 -3.75 -10.22 -13.16
CA ALA A 91 -2.91 -9.16 -13.67
C ALA A 91 -2.45 -9.44 -15.11
N LEU A 92 -2.38 -8.40 -15.92
CA LEU A 92 -1.90 -8.46 -17.30
C LEU A 92 -1.42 -7.07 -17.75
N GLY A 93 -0.18 -7.00 -18.25
CA GLY A 93 0.31 -5.81 -18.97
C GLY A 93 0.23 -4.50 -18.18
N GLY A 94 0.49 -4.53 -16.87
CA GLY A 94 0.38 -3.36 -15.99
C GLY A 94 -1.00 -3.10 -15.41
N LEU A 95 -2.03 -3.83 -15.83
CA LEU A 95 -3.36 -3.81 -15.23
C LEU A 95 -3.51 -4.94 -14.23
N ALA A 96 -4.28 -4.72 -13.17
CA ALA A 96 -4.71 -5.78 -12.27
C ALA A 96 -6.13 -5.57 -11.78
N PHE A 97 -6.84 -6.67 -11.57
CA PHE A 97 -8.17 -6.71 -11.00
C PHE A 97 -8.21 -7.68 -9.84
N GLN A 98 -8.89 -7.29 -8.77
CA GLN A 98 -9.07 -8.08 -7.56
C GLN A 98 -10.53 -8.11 -7.14
N VAL A 99 -10.97 -9.26 -6.66
CA VAL A 99 -12.17 -9.40 -5.84
C VAL A 99 -11.79 -10.07 -4.53
N GLU A 100 -12.19 -9.47 -3.41
CA GLU A 100 -12.06 -10.04 -2.08
C GLU A 100 -13.47 -10.27 -1.50
N TRP A 101 -13.71 -11.46 -0.97
CA TRP A 101 -14.88 -11.80 -0.16
C TRP A 101 -14.45 -11.81 1.29
N MET A 102 -14.96 -10.84 2.05
CA MET A 102 -14.54 -10.55 3.41
C MET A 102 -15.73 -10.63 4.36
N GLY A 103 -15.44 -10.87 5.63
CA GLY A 103 -16.43 -10.81 6.71
C GLY A 103 -16.48 -12.06 7.56
N TYR A 104 -15.63 -13.05 7.28
CA TYR A 104 -15.56 -14.22 8.13
C TYR A 104 -15.16 -13.80 9.57
N GLY A 105 -16.00 -14.18 10.54
CA GLY A 105 -15.83 -13.80 11.95
C GLY A 105 -16.18 -12.33 12.28
N GLN A 106 -16.78 -11.59 11.34
CA GLN A 106 -17.25 -10.21 11.55
C GLN A 106 -18.78 -10.15 11.62
N VAL A 107 -19.31 -9.02 12.08
CA VAL A 107 -20.76 -8.78 12.14
C VAL A 107 -21.36 -8.55 10.74
N VAL A 108 -20.54 -8.11 9.80
CA VAL A 108 -20.95 -7.70 8.45
C VAL A 108 -20.06 -8.40 7.43
N ASP A 109 -20.68 -8.97 6.40
CA ASP A 109 -19.99 -9.43 5.20
C ASP A 109 -19.90 -8.32 4.16
N TRP A 110 -18.75 -8.22 3.48
CA TRP A 110 -18.57 -7.29 2.38
C TRP A 110 -17.70 -7.88 1.28
N ARG A 111 -17.86 -7.33 0.08
CA ARG A 111 -16.99 -7.62 -1.06
C ARG A 111 -16.21 -6.38 -1.39
N ARG A 112 -14.92 -6.53 -1.66
CA ARG A 112 -14.08 -5.45 -2.15
C ARG A 112 -13.64 -5.78 -3.56
N TYR A 113 -13.81 -4.81 -4.44
CA TYR A 113 -13.37 -4.87 -5.82
C TYR A 113 -12.26 -3.84 -5.98
N SER A 114 -11.15 -4.22 -6.60
CA SER A 114 -10.05 -3.31 -6.86
C SER A 114 -9.60 -3.42 -8.30
N LEU A 115 -9.42 -2.28 -8.95
CA LEU A 115 -8.82 -2.15 -10.26
C LEU A 115 -7.56 -1.31 -10.13
N ALA A 116 -6.44 -1.82 -10.62
CA ALA A 116 -5.15 -1.16 -10.55
C ALA A 116 -4.49 -1.05 -11.92
N PHE A 117 -3.67 -0.01 -12.03
CA PHE A 117 -2.84 0.26 -13.19
C PHE A 117 -1.46 0.69 -12.70
N GLY A 118 -0.42 0.14 -13.31
CA GLY A 118 0.97 0.53 -13.14
C GLY A 118 1.62 0.80 -14.50
N THR A 119 2.45 1.83 -14.55
CA THR A 119 3.21 2.18 -15.74
C THR A 119 4.64 2.61 -15.41
N ARG A 120 5.52 2.42 -16.39
CA ARG A 120 6.89 2.92 -16.36
C ARG A 120 6.91 4.32 -16.99
N ILE A 121 7.18 5.34 -16.18
CA ILE A 121 7.29 6.73 -16.65
C ILE A 121 8.74 7.03 -17.09
N HIS A 122 9.72 6.42 -16.43
CA HIS A 122 11.14 6.55 -16.73
C HIS A 122 11.82 5.17 -16.57
N PRO A 123 12.98 4.87 -17.20
CA PRO A 123 13.68 3.59 -17.04
C PRO A 123 13.89 3.15 -15.58
N TYR A 124 14.00 4.12 -14.67
CA TYR A 124 14.21 3.90 -13.25
C TYR A 124 13.02 4.33 -12.37
N PHE A 125 11.92 4.82 -12.94
CA PHE A 125 10.78 5.33 -12.17
C PHE A 125 9.44 4.80 -12.70
N TYR A 126 8.66 4.29 -11.77
CA TYR A 126 7.39 3.62 -11.98
C TYR A 126 6.33 4.30 -11.12
N TRP A 127 5.11 4.31 -11.63
CA TRP A 127 3.96 4.89 -10.94
C TRP A 127 2.76 3.98 -11.13
N GLY A 128 1.86 3.98 -10.16
CA GLY A 128 0.59 3.28 -10.30
C GLY A 128 -0.50 3.86 -9.43
N ALA A 129 -1.72 3.45 -9.73
CA ALA A 129 -2.92 3.79 -9.00
C ALA A 129 -3.79 2.56 -8.80
N THR A 130 -4.58 2.56 -7.74
CA THR A 130 -5.61 1.58 -7.48
C THR A 130 -6.89 2.28 -7.09
N TYR A 131 -7.98 1.89 -7.74
CA TYR A 131 -9.32 2.27 -7.35
C TYR A 131 -10.01 1.07 -6.73
N SER A 132 -10.58 1.23 -5.54
CA SER A 132 -11.36 0.20 -4.88
C SER A 132 -12.77 0.66 -4.60
N TRP A 133 -13.73 -0.23 -4.74
CA TRP A 133 -15.11 -0.02 -4.31
C TRP A 133 -15.62 -1.27 -3.59
N PHE A 134 -16.62 -1.08 -2.74
CA PHE A 134 -17.11 -2.10 -1.83
C PHE A 134 -18.58 -2.37 -2.12
N GLY A 135 -19.01 -3.62 -1.95
CA GLY A 135 -20.40 -4.02 -1.99
C GLY A 135 -20.77 -4.76 -0.72
N SER A 136 -21.82 -4.34 -0.04
CA SER A 136 -22.32 -4.98 1.18
C SER A 136 -23.83 -4.74 1.33
N LYS A 137 -24.49 -5.52 2.20
CA LYS A 137 -25.85 -5.21 2.66
C LYS A 137 -25.87 -3.96 3.56
N ASP A 138 -24.75 -3.62 4.18
CA ASP A 138 -24.59 -2.40 4.96
C ASP A 138 -24.31 -1.19 4.03
N LYS A 139 -25.12 -0.14 4.18
CA LYS A 139 -25.06 1.08 3.35
C LYS A 139 -23.77 1.87 3.54
N ASP A 140 -23.12 1.76 4.69
CA ASP A 140 -21.87 2.47 4.96
C ASP A 140 -20.69 1.84 4.22
N TYR A 141 -20.71 0.52 4.02
CA TYR A 141 -19.73 -0.19 3.20
C TYR A 141 -20.03 -0.03 1.70
N ASP A 142 -21.28 -0.11 1.27
CA ASP A 142 -21.65 -0.05 -0.16
C ASP A 142 -21.26 1.27 -0.85
N LYS A 143 -21.19 2.36 -0.09
CA LYS A 143 -20.78 3.68 -0.60
C LYS A 143 -19.26 3.89 -0.58
N LEU A 144 -18.50 2.95 -0.02
CA LEU A 144 -17.08 3.11 0.18
C LEU A 144 -16.31 3.00 -1.15
N LYS A 145 -15.55 4.04 -1.46
CA LYS A 145 -14.69 4.12 -2.63
C LYS A 145 -13.35 4.69 -2.22
N SER A 146 -12.25 3.99 -2.50
CA SER A 146 -10.91 4.43 -2.13
C SER A 146 -9.98 4.51 -3.33
N TRP A 147 -9.07 5.48 -3.27
CA TRP A 147 -7.97 5.61 -4.20
C TRP A 147 -6.66 5.42 -3.48
N ASP A 148 -5.80 4.58 -4.04
CA ASP A 148 -4.42 4.42 -3.62
C ASP A 148 -3.49 4.82 -4.76
N PHE A 149 -2.33 5.38 -4.43
CA PHE A 149 -1.27 5.71 -5.39
C PHE A 149 0.06 5.13 -4.94
N GLY A 150 0.86 4.72 -5.92
CA GLY A 150 2.15 4.09 -5.68
C GLY A 150 3.22 4.67 -6.60
N PHE A 151 4.45 4.66 -6.10
CA PHE A 151 5.63 4.95 -6.90
C PHE A 151 6.76 4.01 -6.53
N THR A 152 7.64 3.74 -7.48
CA THR A 152 8.84 2.93 -7.27
C THR A 152 10.00 3.50 -8.06
N SER A 153 11.17 3.57 -7.44
CA SER A 153 12.40 4.02 -8.07
C SER A 153 13.47 2.95 -7.95
N ARG A 154 14.09 2.59 -9.08
CA ARG A 154 15.15 1.57 -9.20
C ARG A 154 16.35 2.13 -9.93
N PRO A 155 17.11 3.05 -9.32
CA PRO A 155 18.25 3.69 -9.97
C PRO A 155 19.38 2.71 -10.29
N ARG A 156 19.49 1.61 -9.55
CA ARG A 156 20.48 0.54 -9.73
C ARG A 156 19.79 -0.81 -9.57
N ARG A 157 20.34 -1.86 -10.18
CA ARG A 157 19.79 -3.23 -10.06
C ARG A 157 19.74 -3.74 -8.61
N PHE A 158 20.68 -3.31 -7.78
CA PHE A 158 20.78 -3.73 -6.39
C PHE A 158 19.98 -2.84 -5.41
N LEU A 159 19.35 -1.74 -5.85
CA LEU A 159 18.69 -0.78 -4.97
C LEU A 159 17.29 -0.42 -5.50
N SER A 160 16.28 -0.56 -4.65
CA SER A 160 14.90 -0.17 -4.92
C SER A 160 14.35 0.69 -3.80
N MET A 161 13.54 1.66 -4.14
CA MET A 161 12.78 2.49 -3.19
C MET A 161 11.33 2.52 -3.62
N GLY A 162 10.41 2.40 -2.66
CA GLY A 162 8.98 2.38 -2.93
C GLY A 162 8.23 3.29 -1.99
N GLY A 163 7.10 3.80 -2.46
CA GLY A 163 6.12 4.43 -1.60
C GLY A 163 4.71 4.19 -2.10
N LYS A 164 3.77 4.10 -1.15
CA LYS A 164 2.34 3.98 -1.40
C LYS A 164 1.59 4.91 -0.46
N VAL A 165 0.57 5.58 -0.98
CA VAL A 165 -0.44 6.27 -0.20
C VAL A 165 -1.77 5.56 -0.39
N SER A 166 -2.37 5.13 0.72
CA SER A 166 -3.66 4.46 0.75
C SER A 166 -4.76 5.40 1.24
N ASN A 167 -5.97 5.23 0.73
CA ASN A 167 -7.12 6.08 1.08
C ASN A 167 -6.86 7.57 0.82
N PHE A 168 -6.28 7.89 -0.34
CA PHE A 168 -5.91 9.25 -0.71
C PHE A 168 -7.13 10.19 -0.65
N ASN A 169 -8.30 9.75 -1.09
CA ASN A 169 -9.54 10.52 -1.04
C ASN A 169 -10.22 10.56 0.35
N ARG A 170 -9.66 9.90 1.38
CA ARG A 170 -10.21 9.82 2.76
C ARG A 170 -11.72 9.57 2.80
N PRO A 171 -12.18 8.41 2.29
CA PRO A 171 -13.61 8.13 2.19
C PRO A 171 -14.25 8.01 3.58
N TYR A 172 -15.58 8.13 3.62
CA TYR A 172 -16.34 8.01 4.86
C TYR A 172 -16.75 6.57 5.12
N LEU A 173 -16.68 6.16 6.38
CA LEU A 173 -17.18 4.89 6.91
C LEU A 173 -17.83 5.19 8.26
N PHE A 174 -19.09 4.78 8.46
CA PHE A 174 -19.89 5.10 9.65
C PHE A 174 -19.89 6.60 10.00
N GLY A 175 -20.00 7.46 8.99
CA GLY A 175 -19.98 8.93 9.14
C GLY A 175 -18.61 9.53 9.52
N LYS A 176 -17.55 8.73 9.67
CA LYS A 176 -16.19 9.19 9.98
C LYS A 176 -15.27 9.03 8.78
N ARG A 177 -14.29 9.92 8.63
CA ARG A 177 -13.29 9.79 7.55
C ARG A 177 -12.31 8.68 7.91
N ILE A 178 -11.97 7.86 6.92
CA ILE A 178 -10.93 6.85 7.04
C ILE A 178 -9.55 7.51 7.07
N ASP A 179 -8.69 6.99 7.95
CA ASP A 179 -7.29 7.36 8.08
C ASP A 179 -6.54 7.16 6.75
N ARG A 180 -5.79 8.20 6.33
CA ARG A 180 -4.83 8.06 5.24
C ARG A 180 -3.58 7.32 5.75
N THR A 181 -3.11 6.34 5.01
CA THR A 181 -1.91 5.57 5.37
C THR A 181 -0.84 5.78 4.32
N TRP A 182 0.41 5.93 4.76
CA TRP A 182 1.59 6.07 3.95
C TRP A 182 2.56 4.94 4.26
N ASP A 183 2.96 4.23 3.23
CA ASP A 183 3.93 3.16 3.30
C ASP A 183 5.16 3.59 2.50
N PHE A 184 6.34 3.47 3.09
CA PHE A 184 7.62 3.77 2.42
C PHE A 184 8.56 2.61 2.63
N GLY A 185 9.40 2.31 1.64
CA GLY A 185 10.32 1.20 1.74
C GLY A 185 11.59 1.40 0.95
N ILE A 186 12.65 0.76 1.42
CA ILE A 186 13.92 0.64 0.71
C ILE A 186 14.31 -0.84 0.67
N ALA A 187 14.90 -1.27 -0.43
CA ALA A 187 15.36 -2.63 -0.61
C ALA A 187 16.74 -2.72 -1.27
N LEU A 188 17.52 -3.68 -0.81
CA LEU A 188 18.87 -3.99 -1.27
C LEU A 188 18.97 -5.43 -1.75
N ARG A 189 19.64 -5.60 -2.89
CA ARG A 189 19.87 -6.87 -3.60
C ARG A 189 21.36 -7.04 -3.93
N PRO A 190 22.20 -7.26 -2.91
CA PRO A 190 23.66 -7.16 -3.05
C PRO A 190 24.25 -8.19 -4.02
N PHE A 191 23.62 -9.36 -4.17
CA PHE A 191 24.09 -10.46 -5.01
C PHE A 191 23.06 -10.80 -6.10
N GLY A 192 22.47 -9.78 -6.72
CA GLY A 192 21.34 -9.95 -7.61
C GLY A 192 20.07 -10.35 -6.85
N GLU A 193 19.15 -11.03 -7.51
CA GLU A 193 17.81 -11.30 -6.96
C GLU A 193 17.78 -12.40 -5.90
N ARG A 194 18.87 -13.18 -5.76
CA ARG A 194 18.95 -14.30 -4.82
C ARG A 194 18.71 -13.91 -3.37
N TYR A 195 19.23 -12.75 -2.96
CA TYR A 195 19.06 -12.21 -1.62
C TYR A 195 18.44 -10.82 -1.72
N THR A 196 17.25 -10.66 -1.16
CA THR A 196 16.58 -9.36 -1.09
C THR A 196 16.32 -9.01 0.37
N PHE A 197 16.86 -7.88 0.80
CA PHE A 197 16.59 -7.27 2.10
C PHE A 197 15.76 -6.02 1.88
N ALA A 198 14.67 -5.86 2.60
CA ALA A 198 13.82 -4.68 2.56
C ALA A 198 13.45 -4.20 3.95
N LEU A 199 13.22 -2.90 4.05
CA LEU A 199 12.78 -2.24 5.27
C LEU A 199 11.62 -1.31 4.92
N ASP A 200 10.45 -1.58 5.50
CA ASP A 200 9.24 -0.83 5.25
C ASP A 200 8.80 -0.06 6.50
N GLY A 201 8.51 1.22 6.35
CA GLY A 201 7.93 2.09 7.36
C GLY A 201 6.47 2.37 7.07
N HIS A 202 5.63 2.30 8.10
CA HIS A 202 4.19 2.55 8.01
C HIS A 202 3.81 3.76 8.85
N TRP A 203 3.16 4.74 8.23
CA TRP A 203 2.69 5.96 8.87
C TRP A 203 1.19 6.12 8.63
N ARG A 204 0.43 6.42 9.67
CA ARG A 204 -1.02 6.64 9.58
C ARG A 204 -1.38 8.02 10.09
N GLU A 205 -2.08 8.81 9.28
CA GLU A 205 -2.63 10.08 9.73
C GLU A 205 -3.96 9.82 10.46
N PRO A 206 -4.20 10.41 11.65
CA PRO A 206 -3.36 11.37 12.37
C PRO A 206 -2.39 10.75 13.39
N LYS A 207 -2.37 9.42 13.53
CA LYS A 207 -1.65 8.69 14.60
C LYS A 207 -0.13 8.82 14.55
N GLY A 208 0.44 9.13 13.39
CA GLY A 208 1.87 9.23 13.16
C GLY A 208 2.49 7.91 12.70
N PHE A 209 3.78 7.73 13.00
CA PHE A 209 4.52 6.53 12.66
C PHE A 209 4.07 5.33 13.50
N GLU A 210 3.69 4.22 12.84
CA GLU A 210 3.13 3.05 13.53
C GLU A 210 4.17 1.95 13.74
N LYS A 211 4.90 1.58 12.69
CA LYS A 211 5.83 0.44 12.75
C LYS A 211 6.85 0.44 11.61
N VAL A 212 7.92 -0.31 11.84
CA VAL A 212 8.90 -0.72 10.83
C VAL A 212 8.85 -2.23 10.68
N THR A 213 8.81 -2.71 9.45
CA THR A 213 8.81 -4.13 9.12
C THR A 213 10.07 -4.49 8.34
N PRO A 214 11.02 -5.23 8.93
CA PRO A 214 12.12 -5.82 8.17
C PRO A 214 11.62 -7.02 7.39
N ILE A 215 12.03 -7.15 6.13
CA ILE A 215 11.67 -8.24 5.24
C ILE A 215 12.95 -8.79 4.61
N ALA A 216 13.18 -10.09 4.73
CA ALA A 216 14.26 -10.79 4.06
C ALA A 216 13.68 -11.92 3.20
N ARG A 217 14.07 -11.97 1.92
CA ARG A 217 13.71 -13.05 1.00
C ARG A 217 14.99 -13.69 0.46
N ILE A 218 14.99 -15.02 0.45
CA ILE A 218 16.03 -15.85 -0.12
C ILE A 218 15.35 -16.71 -1.19
N PHE A 219 15.84 -16.61 -2.42
CA PHE A 219 15.41 -17.48 -3.51
C PHE A 219 16.46 -18.59 -3.67
N ALA A 220 16.01 -19.84 -3.70
CA ALA A 220 16.85 -21.02 -3.84
C ALA A 220 17.26 -21.23 -5.30
#